data_AF-A0AAU6V6B2-F1
#
_entry.id   AF-A0AAU6V6B2-F1
#
_cell.length_a   1.000
_cell.length_b   1.000
_cell.length_c   1.000
_cell.angle_alpha   90.00
_cell.angle_beta   90.00
_cell.angle_gamma   90.00
#
_symmetry.space_group_name_H-M   'P 1'
#
loop_
_entity.id
_entity.type
_entity.pdbx_description
1 polymer ?
#
loop_
_entity_poly.entity_id
_entity_poly.type
_entity_poly.pdbx_seq_one_letter_code
_entity_poly.pdbx_strand_id
1 'polypeptide(L)'
;MDRYIRYLIISFVLMFVMMLVTVFNSHVSVGFLGWLAFLVSGTLLTGTGAFIGRLFLDFVRPDIYLTTGAVDAFYKRLFWSIGPQFIGGLIGFMATQGFMSNVLGYAQFSG
;
A
#
# COMPACT_ATOMS: atom_id res chain seq x y z
N MET A 1 16.17 -8.73 6.18
CA MET A 1 15.18 -8.27 7.17
C MET A 1 14.99 -6.76 7.16
N ASP A 2 16.06 -5.94 7.13
CA ASP A 2 15.95 -4.48 7.20
C ASP A 2 15.07 -3.83 6.13
N ARG A 3 15.09 -4.36 4.90
CA ARG A 3 14.27 -3.83 3.80
C ARG A 3 12.78 -4.07 4.02
N TYR A 4 12.39 -5.25 4.50
CA TYR A 4 10.98 -5.58 4.78
C TYR A 4 10.41 -4.73 5.92
N ILE A 5 11.20 -4.55 6.99
CA ILE A 5 10.83 -3.69 8.13
C ILE A 5 10.58 -2.25 7.68
N ARG A 6 11.40 -1.70 6.77
CA ARG A 6 11.17 -0.36 6.21
C ARG A 6 9.82 -0.26 5.49
N TYR A 7 9.44 -1.26 4.69
CA TYR A 7 8.15 -1.27 4.00
C TYR A 7 6.97 -1.42 4.97
N LEU A 8 7.12 -2.21 6.03
CA LEU A 8 6.13 -2.28 7.10
C LEU A 8 5.97 -0.95 7.83
N ILE A 9 7.06 -0.24 8.15
CA ILE A 9 7.01 1.08 8.79
C ILE A 9 6.32 2.10 7.89
N ILE A 10 6.67 2.15 6.61
CA ILE A 10 6.03 3.07 5.64
C ILE A 10 4.53 2.77 5.55
N SER A 11 4.16 1.50 5.47
CA SER A 11 2.76 1.08 5.39
C SER A 11 2.00 1.40 6.68
N PHE A 12 2.64 1.23 7.85
CA PHE A 12 2.07 1.61 9.14
C PHE A 12 1.79 3.12 9.21
N VAL A 13 2.76 3.95 8.83
CA VAL A 13 2.59 5.40 8.81
C VAL A 13 1.47 5.81 7.85
N LEU A 14 1.42 5.21 6.65
CA LEU A 14 0.35 5.47 5.68
C LEU A 14 -1.03 5.10 6.23
N MET A 15 -1.17 3.91 6.82
CA MET A 15 -2.44 3.47 7.40
C MET A 15 -2.85 4.30 8.62
N PHE A 16 -1.88 4.74 9.42
CA PHE A 16 -2.12 5.62 10.55
C PHE A 16 -2.62 6.99 10.11
N VAL A 17 -2.00 7.59 9.08
CA VAL A 17 -2.48 8.84 8.50
C VAL A 17 -3.87 8.67 7.90
N MET A 18 -4.12 7.59 7.15
CA MET A 18 -5.44 7.29 6.58
C MET A 18 -6.50 7.15 7.67
N MET A 19 -6.20 6.40 8.74
CA MET A 19 -7.06 6.27 9.91
C MET A 19 -7.42 7.64 10.48
N LEU A 20 -6.42 8.50 10.75
CA LEU A 20 -6.68 9.84 11.28
C LEU A 20 -7.61 10.64 10.37
N VAL A 21 -7.34 10.67 9.07
CA VAL A 21 -8.19 11.37 8.09
C VAL A 21 -9.62 10.83 8.11
N THR A 22 -9.80 9.51 8.20
CA THR A 22 -11.14 8.91 8.25
C THR A 22 -11.85 9.09 9.60
N VAL A 23 -11.13 9.13 10.72
CA VAL A 23 -11.70 9.37 12.06
C VAL A 23 -12.31 10.77 12.14
N PHE A 24 -11.70 11.76 11.49
CA PHE A 24 -12.24 13.12 11.43
C PHE A 24 -13.34 13.30 10.38
N ASN A 25 -13.64 12.28 9.57
CA ASN A 25 -14.77 12.28 8.64
C ASN A 25 -15.99 11.61 9.27
N SER A 26 -17.13 12.29 9.24
CA SER A 26 -18.39 11.85 9.89
C SER A 26 -19.03 10.60 9.28
N HIS A 27 -18.54 10.12 8.14
CA HIS A 27 -19.13 9.02 7.38
C HIS A 27 -18.77 7.62 7.92
N VAL A 28 -17.75 7.49 8.76
CA VAL A 28 -17.22 6.18 9.21
C VAL A 28 -17.09 6.14 10.72
N SER A 29 -18.05 5.49 11.37
CA SER A 29 -18.11 5.28 12.82
C SER A 29 -17.78 3.82 13.14
N VAL A 30 -16.49 3.50 13.16
CA VAL A 30 -16.00 2.20 13.62
C VAL A 30 -15.63 2.33 15.10
N GLY A 31 -16.00 1.36 15.93
CA GLY A 31 -15.55 1.31 17.32
C GLY A 31 -14.02 1.20 17.42
N PHE A 32 -13.45 1.41 18.61
CA PHE A 32 -12.00 1.34 18.85
C PHE A 32 -11.33 0.07 18.29
N LEU A 33 -11.97 -1.09 18.48
CA LEU A 33 -11.48 -2.37 17.96
C LEU A 33 -11.46 -2.43 16.43
N GLY A 34 -12.39 -1.74 15.75
CA GLY A 34 -12.41 -1.67 14.29
C GLY A 34 -11.25 -0.84 13.74
N TRP A 35 -10.90 0.27 14.41
CA TRP A 35 -9.71 1.04 14.06
C TRP A 35 -8.41 0.29 14.33
N LEU A 36 -8.34 -0.45 15.43
CA LEU A 36 -7.19 -1.28 15.77
C LEU A 36 -7.03 -2.41 14.74
N ALA A 37 -8.13 -3.07 14.39
CA ALA A 37 -8.15 -4.08 13.33
C ALA A 37 -7.70 -3.51 11.99
N PHE A 38 -8.23 -2.34 11.58
CA PHE A 38 -7.82 -1.63 10.36
C PHE A 38 -6.32 -1.35 10.33
N LEU A 39 -5.76 -0.85 11.43
CA LEU A 39 -4.32 -0.57 11.52
C LEU A 39 -3.49 -1.84 11.37
N VAL A 40 -3.85 -2.92 12.07
CA VAL A 40 -3.09 -4.17 12.04
C VAL A 40 -3.21 -4.84 10.68
N SER A 41 -4.43 -5.06 10.19
CA SER A 41 -4.65 -5.70 8.89
C SER A 41 -4.12 -4.85 7.75
N GLY A 42 -4.35 -3.54 7.79
CA GLY A 42 -3.87 -2.59 6.78
C GLY A 42 -2.36 -2.56 6.67
N THR A 43 -1.67 -2.50 7.81
CA THR A 43 -0.20 -2.50 7.83
C THR A 43 0.37 -3.80 7.27
N LEU A 44 -0.22 -4.95 7.63
CA LEU A 44 0.25 -6.25 7.17
C LEU A 44 -0.05 -6.48 5.68
N LEU A 45 -1.27 -6.25 5.23
CA LEU A 45 -1.70 -6.49 3.84
C LEU A 45 -1.07 -5.51 2.86
N THR A 46 -1.02 -4.21 3.20
CA THR A 46 -0.37 -3.21 2.34
C THR A 46 1.15 -3.33 2.39
N GLY A 47 1.73 -3.65 3.55
CA GLY A 47 3.17 -3.88 3.67
C GLY A 47 3.65 -5.09 2.88
N THR A 48 2.91 -6.21 2.97
CA THR A 48 3.17 -7.41 2.15
C THR A 48 2.96 -7.14 0.67
N GLY A 49 1.87 -6.44 0.29
CA GLY A 49 1.61 -6.03 -1.09
C GLY A 49 2.73 -5.17 -1.68
N ALA A 50 3.19 -4.15 -0.95
CA ALA A 50 4.29 -3.29 -1.38
C ALA A 50 5.62 -4.06 -1.49
N PHE A 51 5.87 -5.01 -0.58
CA PHE A 51 7.03 -5.88 -0.64
C PHE A 51 7.01 -6.81 -1.86
N ILE A 52 5.87 -7.43 -2.17
CA ILE A 52 5.70 -8.25 -3.38
C ILE A 52 5.88 -7.40 -4.64
N GLY A 53 5.31 -6.19 -4.67
CA GLY A 53 5.52 -5.24 -5.75
C GLY A 53 6.99 -4.89 -5.97
N ARG A 54 7.80 -4.89 -4.89
CA ARG A 54 9.25 -4.72 -5.00
C ARG A 54 9.95 -5.97 -5.53
N LEU A 55 9.58 -7.16 -5.06
CA LEU A 55 10.12 -8.41 -5.59
C LEU A 55 9.85 -8.54 -7.10
N PHE A 56 8.65 -8.13 -7.52
CA PHE A 56 8.30 -8.07 -8.93
C PHE A 56 9.15 -7.05 -9.69
N LEU A 57 9.41 -5.88 -9.11
CA LEU A 57 10.34 -4.92 -9.70
C LEU A 57 11.72 -5.54 -9.89
N ASP A 58 12.28 -6.15 -8.84
CA ASP A 58 13.61 -6.75 -8.90
C ASP A 58 13.67 -7.90 -9.93
N PHE A 59 12.55 -8.57 -10.20
CA PHE A 59 12.43 -9.60 -11.25
C PHE A 59 12.31 -9.03 -12.67
N VAL A 60 11.52 -7.97 -12.86
CA VAL A 60 11.19 -7.44 -14.21
C VAL A 60 12.15 -6.34 -14.66
N ARG A 61 12.88 -5.70 -13.73
CA ARG A 61 13.72 -4.54 -14.03
C ARG A 61 14.72 -4.86 -15.15
N PRO A 62 14.64 -4.16 -16.31
CA PRO A 62 15.63 -4.29 -17.36
C PRO A 62 17.01 -3.83 -16.92
N ASP A 63 18.06 -4.56 -17.31
CA ASP A 63 19.45 -4.15 -17.08
C ASP A 63 19.86 -2.95 -17.95
N ILE A 64 19.23 -2.77 -19.12
CA ILE A 64 19.54 -1.70 -20.07
C ILE A 64 18.24 -1.02 -20.51
N TYR A 65 18.21 0.32 -20.41
CA TYR A 65 17.11 1.14 -20.91
C TYR A 65 17.59 1.97 -22.10
N LEU A 66 17.03 1.70 -23.28
CA LEU A 66 17.21 2.56 -24.44
C LEU A 66 16.28 3.77 -24.30
N THR A 67 16.85 4.97 -24.28
CA THR A 67 16.12 6.23 -24.11
C THR A 67 16.46 7.16 -25.27
N THR A 68 15.45 7.76 -25.89
CA THR A 68 15.64 8.66 -27.05
C THR A 68 15.95 10.10 -26.62
N GLY A 69 15.78 10.43 -25.33
CA GLY A 69 16.05 11.75 -24.77
C GLY A 69 15.94 11.82 -23.24
N ALA A 70 16.31 12.95 -22.64
CA ALA A 70 16.40 13.14 -21.18
C ALA A 70 15.05 12.99 -20.46
N VAL A 71 13.96 13.42 -21.08
CA VAL A 71 12.60 13.33 -20.53
C VAL A 71 12.13 11.86 -20.48
N ASP A 72 12.38 11.09 -21.54
CA ASP A 72 12.05 9.66 -21.59
C ASP A 72 12.85 8.85 -20.54
N ALA A 73 14.12 9.20 -20.35
CA ALA A 73 14.95 8.63 -19.29
C ALA A 73 14.40 8.92 -17.89
N PHE A 74 13.92 10.15 -17.65
CA PHE A 74 13.32 10.54 -16.38
C PHE A 74 12.04 9.74 -16.07
N TYR A 75 11.12 9.64 -17.04
CA TYR A 75 9.87 8.89 -16.85
C TYR A 75 10.11 7.42 -16.57
N LYS A 76 10.99 6.76 -17.34
CA LYS A 76 11.35 5.36 -17.12
C LYS A 76 11.96 5.18 -15.72
N ARG A 77 12.87 6.07 -15.31
CA ARG A 77 13.46 6.00 -13.97
C ARG A 77 12.42 6.15 -12.86
N LEU A 78 11.46 7.05 -13.01
CA LEU A 78 10.39 7.25 -12.03
C LEU A 78 9.46 6.02 -11.96
N PHE A 79 9.05 5.49 -13.12
CA PHE A 79 8.21 4.30 -13.20
C PHE A 79 8.85 3.09 -12.51
N TRP A 80 10.11 2.79 -12.84
CA TRP A 80 10.85 1.70 -12.21
C TRP A 80 11.33 1.99 -10.79
N SER A 81 11.14 3.21 -10.28
CA SER A 81 11.46 3.53 -8.89
C SER A 81 10.27 3.37 -7.95
N ILE A 82 9.03 3.55 -8.44
CA ILE A 82 7.84 3.67 -7.57
C ILE A 82 6.68 2.79 -8.06
N GLY A 83 6.55 2.55 -9.37
CA GLY A 83 5.34 2.00 -9.97
C GLY A 83 4.90 0.67 -9.37
N PRO A 84 5.70 -0.41 -9.48
CA PRO A 84 5.27 -1.72 -8.99
C PRO A 84 5.04 -1.81 -7.47
N GLN A 85 5.82 -1.08 -6.66
CA GLN A 85 5.59 -1.05 -5.21
C GLN A 85 4.28 -0.33 -4.87
N PHE A 86 3.99 0.76 -5.58
CA PHE A 86 2.75 1.50 -5.41
C PHE A 86 1.53 0.66 -5.79
N ILE A 87 1.58 -0.04 -6.93
CA ILE A 87 0.52 -0.95 -7.37
C ILE A 87 0.33 -2.08 -6.35
N GLY A 88 1.42 -2.70 -5.88
CA GLY A 88 1.35 -3.73 -4.84
C GLY A 88 0.74 -3.23 -3.53
N GLY A 89 1.09 -2.01 -3.11
CA GLY A 89 0.49 -1.36 -1.95
C GLY A 89 -1.00 -1.08 -2.12
N LEU A 90 -1.43 -0.62 -3.30
CA LEU A 90 -2.84 -0.39 -3.62
C LEU A 90 -3.66 -1.69 -3.58
N ILE A 91 -3.13 -2.78 -4.14
CA ILE A 91 -3.77 -4.10 -4.08
C ILE A 91 -3.90 -4.55 -2.62
N GLY A 92 -2.84 -4.37 -1.81
CA GLY A 92 -2.89 -4.67 -0.38
C GLY A 92 -3.91 -3.81 0.39
N PHE A 93 -4.09 -2.55 0.00
CA PHE A 93 -5.14 -1.69 0.56
C PHE A 93 -6.54 -2.18 0.18
N MET A 94 -6.78 -2.54 -1.08
CA MET A 94 -8.05 -3.15 -1.51
C MET A 94 -8.34 -4.46 -0.76
N ALA A 95 -7.32 -5.29 -0.56
CA ALA A 95 -7.44 -6.51 0.25
C ALA A 95 -7.78 -6.19 1.71
N THR A 96 -7.25 -5.10 2.27
CA THR A 96 -7.60 -4.62 3.61
C THR A 96 -9.06 -4.22 3.70
N GLN A 97 -9.56 -3.45 2.74
CA GLN A 97 -10.98 -3.07 2.67
C GLN A 97 -11.87 -4.32 2.59
N GLY A 98 -11.51 -5.26 1.71
CA GLY A 98 -12.20 -6.54 1.58
C GLY A 98 -12.18 -7.37 2.86
N PHE A 99 -11.05 -7.43 3.57
CA PHE A 99 -10.91 -8.14 4.84
C PHE A 99 -11.77 -7.50 5.93
N MET A 100 -11.73 -6.17 6.06
CA MET A 100 -12.51 -5.42 7.03
C MET A 100 -14.02 -5.60 6.82
N SER A 101 -14.48 -5.57 5.56
CA SER A 101 -15.89 -5.72 5.22
C SER A 101 -16.37 -7.18 5.32
N ASN A 102 -15.68 -8.12 4.66
CA ASN A 102 -16.18 -9.49 4.47
C ASN A 102 -15.81 -10.45 5.60
N VAL A 103 -14.70 -10.20 6.32
CA VAL A 103 -14.24 -11.10 7.40
C VAL A 103 -14.61 -10.54 8.77
N LEU A 104 -14.40 -9.23 8.97
CA LEU A 104 -14.66 -8.58 10.25
C LEU A 104 -16.06 -7.93 10.34
N GLY A 105 -16.80 -7.89 9.24
CA GLY A 105 -18.18 -7.39 9.20
C GLY A 105 -18.32 -5.86 9.28
N TYR A 106 -17.23 -5.11 9.09
CA TYR A 106 -17.29 -3.65 9.10
C TYR A 106 -17.73 -3.12 7.72
N ALA A 107 -19.04 -3.05 7.51
CA ALA A 107 -19.68 -2.58 6.27
C ALA A 107 -19.31 -1.13 5.87
N GLN A 108 -18.76 -0.33 6.78
CA GLN A 108 -18.31 1.03 6.47
C GLN A 108 -17.08 1.07 5.55
N PHE A 109 -16.42 -0.08 5.37
CA PHE A 109 -15.27 -0.27 4.49
C PHE A 109 -15.66 -0.96 3.17
N SER A 110 -16.94 -1.30 2.94
CA SER A 110 -17.43 -1.66 1.60
C SER A 110 -17.74 -0.38 0.82
N GLY A 111 -16.72 0.17 0.18
CA GLY A 111 -16.91 1.16 -0.89
C GLY A 111 -17.55 0.52 -2.11
#